data_AF-A0A381YK97-F1
#
_entry.id   AF-A0A381YK97-F1
#
_cell.length_a   1.000
_cell.length_b   1.000
_cell.length_c   1.000
_cell.angle_alpha   90.00
_cell.angle_beta   90.00
_cell.angle_gamma   90.00
#
_symmetry.space_group_name_H-M   'P 1'
#
loop_
_entity.id
_entity.type
_entity.pdbx_description
1 polymer ?
#
loop_
_entity_poly.entity_id
_entity_poly.type
_entity_poly.pdbx_seq_one_letter_code
_entity_poly.pdbx_strand_id
1 'polypeptide(L)'
;MLTYIKDARNHWTVVIDTQSYQFDHAHPEYESLVECVKVGDAVAFLELLEVGTVIENWSDGNFQFTEGFLYYEDEQVASQPTNRIIQLIKNGWDHKPMLAYLDRLYQNVSNRAVMESYDWCSHKGLPITPDGCLVGYKGVAVYTGEDKTDKMGRPLSEGDLVDKWSSSIRNNVADEVTMNRRKVSDNCSEGCAAGLHVG
;
A
#
# COMPACT_ATOMS: atom_id res chain seq x y z
N MET A 1 -34.81 12.65 10.66
CA MET A 1 -34.15 12.06 11.84
C MET A 1 -34.56 10.61 12.00
N LEU A 2 -33.59 9.70 12.11
CA LEU A 2 -33.83 8.26 12.33
C LEU A 2 -34.30 8.00 13.77
N THR A 3 -34.91 6.84 14.03
CA THR A 3 -35.22 6.42 15.41
C THR A 3 -33.94 5.96 16.10
N TYR A 4 -33.59 6.58 17.23
CA TYR A 4 -32.36 6.23 17.96
C TYR A 4 -32.50 6.36 19.49
N ILE A 5 -31.58 5.71 20.18
CA ILE A 5 -31.27 5.89 21.61
C ILE A 5 -29.80 6.30 21.69
N LYS A 6 -29.49 7.32 22.47
CA LYS A 6 -28.11 7.73 22.78
C LYS A 6 -27.90 7.73 24.29
N ASP A 7 -26.87 7.05 24.76
CA ASP A 7 -26.54 7.05 26.19
C ASP A 7 -25.59 8.21 26.59
N ALA A 8 -25.27 8.29 27.88
CA ALA A 8 -24.38 9.33 28.41
C ALA A 8 -22.90 9.16 28.02
N ARG A 9 -22.50 7.99 27.48
CA ARG A 9 -21.16 7.66 27.00
C ARG A 9 -21.01 7.87 25.49
N ASN A 10 -22.01 8.46 24.84
CA ASN A 10 -22.07 8.61 23.38
C ASN A 10 -22.13 7.28 22.62
N HIS A 11 -22.71 6.24 23.22
CA HIS A 11 -23.08 5.03 22.49
C HIS A 11 -24.46 5.26 21.87
N TRP A 12 -24.59 4.93 20.60
CA TRP A 12 -25.82 5.07 19.83
C TRP A 12 -26.40 3.70 19.52
N THR A 13 -27.72 3.60 19.59
CA THR A 13 -28.49 2.48 19.03
C THR A 13 -29.52 3.07 18.08
N VAL A 14 -29.43 2.76 16.80
CA VAL A 14 -30.29 3.28 15.73
C VAL A 14 -31.16 2.15 15.19
N VAL A 15 -32.46 2.39 15.01
CA VAL A 15 -33.40 1.39 14.49
C VAL A 15 -33.83 1.78 13.08
N ILE A 16 -33.56 0.90 12.12
CA ILE A 16 -33.94 1.02 10.71
C ILE A 16 -34.61 -0.29 10.30
N ASP A 17 -35.80 -0.23 9.71
CA ASP A 17 -36.55 -1.39 9.22
C ASP A 17 -36.60 -2.58 10.19
N THR A 18 -36.86 -2.29 11.47
CA THR A 18 -36.93 -3.25 12.60
C THR A 18 -35.62 -3.89 13.03
N GLN A 19 -34.50 -3.53 12.42
CA GLN A 19 -33.15 -3.93 12.83
C GLN A 19 -32.48 -2.81 13.64
N SER A 20 -31.75 -3.20 14.69
CA SER A 20 -30.98 -2.27 15.53
C SER A 20 -29.50 -2.32 15.16
N TYR A 21 -28.90 -1.15 14.99
CA TYR A 21 -27.48 -0.93 14.71
C TYR A 21 -26.85 -0.12 15.83
N GLN A 22 -25.61 -0.42 16.19
CA GLN A 22 -24.90 0.24 17.27
C GLN A 22 -23.57 0.79 16.78
N PHE A 23 -23.21 1.97 17.26
CA PHE A 23 -21.90 2.57 17.07
C PHE A 23 -21.59 3.50 18.24
N ASP A 24 -20.30 3.75 18.48
CA ASP A 24 -19.85 4.65 19.53
C ASP A 24 -18.81 5.65 19.00
N HIS A 25 -18.30 6.47 19.90
CA HIS A 25 -17.32 7.52 19.61
C HIS A 25 -15.97 7.01 19.09
N ALA A 26 -15.68 5.71 19.20
CA ALA A 26 -14.49 5.10 18.63
C ALA A 26 -14.67 4.72 17.14
N HIS A 27 -15.91 4.70 16.64
CA HIS A 27 -16.18 4.35 15.25
C HIS A 27 -15.52 5.34 14.27
N PRO A 28 -14.80 4.89 13.23
CA PRO A 28 -14.08 5.77 12.29
C PRO A 28 -14.94 6.84 11.62
N GLU A 29 -16.23 6.55 11.42
CA GLU A 29 -17.21 7.45 10.81
C GLU A 29 -18.18 8.07 11.84
N TYR A 30 -17.79 8.19 13.11
CA TYR A 30 -18.70 8.64 14.18
C TYR A 30 -19.45 9.94 13.85
N GLU A 31 -18.75 10.98 13.40
CA GLU A 31 -19.38 12.27 13.08
C GLU A 31 -20.37 12.16 11.91
N SER A 32 -19.97 11.44 10.85
CA SER A 32 -20.79 11.17 9.67
C SER A 32 -22.07 10.38 10.02
N LEU A 33 -21.94 9.36 10.87
CA LEU A 33 -23.07 8.55 11.37
C LEU A 33 -24.03 9.39 12.21
N VAL A 34 -23.52 10.25 13.11
CA VAL A 34 -24.35 11.18 13.89
C VAL A 34 -25.12 12.12 12.98
N GLU A 35 -24.50 12.61 11.90
CA GLU A 35 -25.19 13.47 10.95
C GLU A 35 -26.29 12.72 10.19
N CYS A 36 -26.04 11.51 9.70
CA CYS A 36 -27.05 10.67 9.05
C CYS A 36 -28.26 10.44 9.96
N VAL A 37 -28.03 10.19 11.25
CA VAL A 37 -29.10 10.06 12.26
C VAL A 37 -29.92 11.35 12.37
N LYS A 38 -29.27 12.52 12.42
CA LYS A 38 -29.96 13.81 12.51
C LYS A 38 -30.81 14.10 11.27
N VAL A 39 -30.23 13.99 10.08
CA VAL A 39 -30.94 14.30 8.82
C VAL A 39 -31.98 13.24 8.46
N GLY A 40 -31.82 12.00 8.94
CA GLY A 40 -32.72 10.89 8.64
C GLY A 40 -32.33 10.10 7.40
N ASP A 41 -31.04 10.10 7.03
CA ASP A 41 -30.56 9.39 5.85
C ASP A 41 -30.21 7.94 6.22
N ALA A 42 -31.18 7.05 6.10
CA ALA A 42 -31.01 5.64 6.43
C ALA A 42 -30.05 4.91 5.47
N VAL A 43 -30.00 5.32 4.20
CA VAL A 43 -29.17 4.67 3.18
C VAL A 43 -27.70 4.98 3.46
N ALA A 44 -27.36 6.26 3.58
CA ALA A 44 -25.99 6.67 3.90
C ALA A 44 -25.53 6.15 5.27
N PHE A 45 -26.45 6.06 6.25
CA PHE A 45 -26.15 5.48 7.56
C PHE A 45 -25.68 4.03 7.45
N LEU A 46 -26.41 3.19 6.71
CA LEU A 46 -26.07 1.77 6.56
C LEU A 46 -24.75 1.58 5.79
N GLU A 47 -24.52 2.38 4.74
CA GLU A 47 -23.25 2.37 4.00
C GLU A 47 -22.06 2.73 4.89
N LEU A 48 -22.16 3.80 5.69
CA LEU A 48 -21.10 4.23 6.60
C LEU A 48 -20.82 3.19 7.70
N LEU A 49 -21.87 2.54 8.21
CA LEU A 49 -21.75 1.51 9.24
C LEU A 49 -21.06 0.26 8.68
N GLU A 50 -21.38 -0.14 7.45
CA GLU A 50 -20.71 -1.24 6.75
C GLU A 50 -19.24 -0.90 6.48
N VAL A 51 -18.95 0.29 5.96
CA VAL A 51 -17.56 0.76 5.73
C VAL A 51 -16.76 0.77 7.02
N GLY A 52 -17.31 1.29 8.12
CA GLY A 52 -16.63 1.28 9.41
C GLY A 52 -16.40 -0.13 9.96
N THR A 53 -17.40 -1.02 9.83
CA THR A 53 -17.25 -2.43 10.20
C THR A 53 -16.17 -3.13 9.36
N VAL A 54 -16.04 -2.79 8.07
CA VAL A 54 -14.96 -3.28 7.21
C VAL A 54 -13.61 -2.71 7.66
N ILE A 55 -13.55 -1.41 8.03
CA ILE A 55 -12.34 -0.75 8.55
C ILE A 55 -11.90 -1.31 9.92
N GLU A 56 -12.81 -1.83 10.73
CA GLU A 56 -12.47 -2.49 12.00
C GLU A 56 -12.03 -3.95 11.79
N ASN A 57 -12.48 -4.62 10.71
CA ASN A 57 -12.27 -6.06 10.49
C ASN A 57 -11.26 -6.45 9.38
N TRP A 58 -10.58 -5.51 8.73
CA TRP A 58 -9.59 -5.82 7.67
C TRP A 58 -8.16 -6.04 8.18
N SER A 59 -8.00 -6.15 9.51
CA SER A 59 -6.79 -6.68 10.13
C SER A 59 -6.54 -8.10 9.58
N ASP A 60 -5.59 -8.23 8.65
CA ASP A 60 -5.26 -9.48 7.96
C ASP A 60 -3.76 -9.77 8.15
N GLY A 61 -3.44 -11.03 8.45
CA GLY A 61 -2.08 -11.48 8.73
C GLY A 61 -1.40 -10.69 9.86
N ASN A 62 -0.35 -9.95 9.53
CA ASN A 62 0.51 -9.21 10.46
C ASN A 62 -0.01 -7.79 10.78
N PHE A 63 -1.15 -7.39 10.21
CA PHE A 63 -1.68 -6.04 10.38
C PHE A 63 -2.83 -5.97 11.38
N GLN A 64 -2.83 -4.93 12.21
CA GLN A 64 -3.91 -4.62 13.14
C GLN A 64 -4.32 -3.15 13.01
N PHE A 65 -5.59 -2.88 12.74
CA PHE A 65 -6.13 -1.52 12.78
C PHE A 65 -6.82 -1.28 14.13
N THR A 66 -6.28 -0.38 14.95
CA THR A 66 -6.83 -0.05 16.28
C THR A 66 -6.61 1.41 16.60
N GLU A 67 -7.57 2.04 17.28
CA GLU A 67 -7.52 3.45 17.70
C GLU A 67 -7.22 4.43 16.54
N GLY A 68 -7.67 4.10 15.32
CA GLY A 68 -7.45 4.92 14.12
C GLY A 68 -6.06 4.79 13.48
N PHE A 69 -5.21 3.88 13.97
CA PHE A 69 -3.89 3.62 13.44
C PHE A 69 -3.76 2.17 12.96
N LEU A 70 -2.97 1.99 11.90
CA LEU A 70 -2.57 0.68 11.43
C LEU A 70 -1.23 0.31 12.08
N TYR A 71 -1.14 -0.91 12.57
CA TYR A 71 0.06 -1.50 13.14
C TYR A 71 0.47 -2.70 12.30
N TYR A 72 1.78 -2.89 12.15
CA TYR A 72 2.40 -4.09 11.62
C TYR A 72 3.22 -4.71 12.76
N GLU A 73 2.80 -5.88 13.24
CA GLU A 73 3.27 -6.40 14.54
C GLU A 73 3.12 -5.34 15.65
N ASP A 74 4.22 -4.88 16.25
CA ASP A 74 4.24 -3.85 17.30
C ASP A 74 4.59 -2.44 16.77
N GLU A 75 4.83 -2.29 15.46
CA GLU A 75 5.24 -1.03 14.84
C GLU A 75 4.04 -0.31 14.22
N GLN A 76 3.87 0.97 14.56
CA GLN A 76 2.87 1.80 13.93
C GLN A 76 3.24 2.08 12.47
N VAL A 77 2.34 1.73 11.55
CA VAL A 77 2.50 2.03 10.13
C VAL A 77 2.34 3.52 9.88
N ALA A 78 3.16 4.05 8.98
CA ALA A 78 3.10 5.46 8.60
C ALA A 78 1.69 5.88 8.15
N SER A 79 1.33 7.14 8.42
CA SER A 79 -0.03 7.64 8.13
C SER A 79 -0.36 7.63 6.64
N GLN A 80 0.63 7.86 5.77
CA GLN A 80 0.44 7.94 4.33
C GLN A 80 -0.14 6.64 3.72
N PRO A 81 0.53 5.47 3.85
CA PRO A 81 -0.03 4.21 3.34
C PRO A 81 -1.33 3.81 4.06
N THR A 82 -1.46 4.08 5.36
CA THR A 82 -2.70 3.84 6.12
C THR A 82 -3.89 4.59 5.50
N ASN A 83 -3.72 5.89 5.25
CA ASN A 83 -4.75 6.73 4.62
C ASN A 83 -5.12 6.22 3.23
N ARG A 84 -4.14 5.75 2.46
CA ARG A 84 -4.39 5.18 1.13
C ARG A 84 -5.26 3.93 1.21
N ILE A 85 -5.01 3.04 2.18
CA ILE A 85 -5.82 1.83 2.35
C ILE A 85 -7.24 2.19 2.77
N ILE A 86 -7.40 3.09 3.74
CA ILE A 86 -8.73 3.58 4.15
C ILE A 86 -9.48 4.16 2.94
N GLN A 87 -8.81 4.91 2.06
CA GLN A 87 -9.42 5.42 0.83
C GLN A 87 -9.82 4.31 -0.16
N LEU A 88 -9.03 3.23 -0.30
CA LEU A 88 -9.41 2.10 -1.14
C LEU A 88 -10.69 1.45 -0.61
N ILE A 89 -10.75 1.18 0.69
CA ILE A 89 -11.92 0.60 1.36
C ILE A 89 -13.15 1.48 1.20
N LYS A 90 -13.05 2.78 1.52
CA LYS A 90 -14.15 3.74 1.40
C LYS A 90 -14.73 3.84 0.00
N ASN A 91 -13.90 3.64 -1.01
CA ASN A 91 -14.30 3.71 -2.42
C ASN A 91 -14.68 2.33 -3.00
N GLY A 92 -14.73 1.26 -2.18
CA GLY A 92 -15.08 -0.09 -2.63
C GLY A 92 -14.01 -0.79 -3.47
N TRP A 93 -12.75 -0.31 -3.43
CA TRP A 93 -11.62 -0.95 -4.11
C TRP A 93 -10.96 -2.02 -3.23
N ASP A 94 -10.37 -3.02 -3.88
CA ASP A 94 -9.57 -4.04 -3.18
C ASP A 94 -8.29 -3.42 -2.59
N HIS A 95 -8.16 -3.52 -1.27
CA HIS A 95 -7.04 -3.00 -0.50
C HIS A 95 -5.94 -4.05 -0.26
N LYS A 96 -6.22 -5.34 -0.49
CA LYS A 96 -5.28 -6.44 -0.23
C LYS A 96 -3.94 -6.31 -0.94
N PRO A 97 -3.85 -5.82 -2.20
CA PRO A 97 -2.55 -5.59 -2.84
C PRO A 97 -1.67 -4.61 -2.06
N MET A 98 -2.27 -3.58 -1.45
CA MET A 98 -1.55 -2.60 -0.65
C MET A 98 -1.04 -3.22 0.66
N LEU A 99 -1.83 -4.07 1.32
CA LEU A 99 -1.39 -4.83 2.48
C LEU A 99 -0.24 -5.79 2.15
N ALA A 100 -0.33 -6.53 1.05
CA ALA A 100 0.74 -7.42 0.59
C ALA A 100 2.04 -6.64 0.28
N TYR A 101 1.91 -5.44 -0.30
CA TYR A 101 3.04 -4.56 -0.52
C TYR A 101 3.69 -4.11 0.80
N LEU A 102 2.89 -3.69 1.78
CA LEU A 102 3.41 -3.30 3.09
C LEU A 102 4.09 -4.48 3.79
N ASP A 103 3.50 -5.69 3.79
CA ASP A 103 4.12 -6.88 4.39
C ASP A 103 5.54 -7.13 3.83
N ARG A 104 5.69 -7.03 2.51
CA ARG A 104 6.99 -7.15 1.84
C ARG A 104 7.95 -6.02 2.17
N LEU A 105 7.43 -4.79 2.27
CA LEU A 105 8.23 -3.62 2.60
C LEU A 105 8.78 -3.71 4.03
N TYR A 106 7.96 -4.09 5.00
CA TYR A 106 8.34 -4.21 6.41
C TYR A 106 9.33 -5.36 6.67
N GLN A 107 9.40 -6.36 5.80
CA GLN A 107 10.46 -7.38 5.82
C GLN A 107 11.84 -6.85 5.34
N ASN A 108 11.91 -5.62 4.83
CA ASN A 108 13.16 -5.02 4.35
C ASN A 108 14.02 -4.56 5.54
N VAL A 109 15.23 -5.11 5.64
CA VAL A 109 16.18 -4.82 6.73
C VAL A 109 16.64 -3.36 6.81
N SER A 110 16.37 -2.53 5.80
CA SER A 110 16.74 -1.12 5.79
C SER A 110 15.54 -0.23 6.11
N ASN A 111 15.50 0.28 7.34
CA ASN A 111 14.48 1.22 7.78
C ASN A 111 14.41 2.48 6.89
N ARG A 112 15.55 2.92 6.36
CA ARG A 112 15.61 4.02 5.40
C ARG A 112 14.83 3.72 4.12
N ALA A 113 15.01 2.53 3.55
CA ALA A 113 14.26 2.11 2.36
C ALA A 113 12.75 2.01 2.64
N VAL A 114 12.36 1.55 3.83
CA VAL A 114 10.95 1.52 4.26
C VAL A 114 10.35 2.92 4.26
N MET A 115 10.99 3.86 4.96
CA MET A 115 10.50 5.23 5.09
C MET A 115 10.45 5.98 3.75
N GLU A 116 11.50 5.86 2.93
CA GLU A 116 11.57 6.55 1.63
C GLU A 116 10.59 5.98 0.60
N SER A 117 10.24 4.69 0.71
CA SER A 117 9.30 4.05 -0.23
C SER A 117 7.90 4.67 -0.15
N TYR A 118 7.48 5.15 1.04
CA TYR A 118 6.19 5.83 1.21
C TYR A 118 6.13 7.13 0.44
N ASP A 119 7.17 7.95 0.53
CA ASP A 119 7.27 9.19 -0.21
C ASP A 119 7.27 8.91 -1.72
N TRP A 120 8.04 7.92 -2.19
CA TRP A 120 8.11 7.61 -3.62
C TRP A 120 6.76 7.14 -4.20
N CYS A 121 6.09 6.20 -3.52
CA CYS A 121 4.81 5.66 -3.98
C CYS A 121 3.72 6.74 -4.05
N SER A 122 3.71 7.67 -3.09
CA SER A 122 2.69 8.73 -3.02
C SER A 122 2.76 9.71 -4.21
N HIS A 123 3.94 9.95 -4.77
CA HIS A 123 4.14 10.93 -5.86
C HIS A 123 3.86 10.37 -7.25
N LYS A 124 3.93 9.05 -7.43
CA LYS A 124 3.96 8.42 -8.75
C LYS A 124 2.76 7.53 -9.05
N GLY A 125 1.92 7.23 -8.06
CA GLY A 125 0.69 6.45 -8.27
C GLY A 125 0.97 5.10 -8.93
N LEU A 126 2.05 4.44 -8.51
CA LEU A 126 2.53 3.23 -9.17
C LEU A 126 1.57 2.06 -8.95
N PRO A 127 1.28 1.27 -10.00
CA PRO A 127 0.48 0.07 -9.84
C PRO A 127 1.16 -0.93 -8.90
N ILE A 128 0.37 -1.51 -8.00
CA ILE A 128 0.78 -2.61 -7.12
C ILE A 128 0.12 -3.87 -7.62
N THR A 129 0.90 -4.93 -7.81
CA THR A 129 0.39 -6.25 -8.18
C THR A 129 -0.31 -6.93 -7.00
N PRO A 130 -1.19 -7.92 -7.23
CA PRO A 130 -1.90 -8.61 -6.16
C PRO A 130 -0.99 -9.23 -5.08
N ASP A 131 0.24 -9.61 -5.43
CA ASP A 131 1.26 -10.16 -4.53
C ASP A 131 2.17 -9.09 -3.89
N GLY A 132 1.84 -7.80 -4.03
CA GLY A 132 2.54 -6.72 -3.33
C GLY A 132 3.82 -6.22 -4.00
N CYS A 133 3.99 -6.43 -5.31
CA CYS A 133 5.12 -5.87 -6.05
C CYS A 133 4.75 -4.52 -6.70
N LEU A 134 5.70 -3.58 -6.71
CA LEU A 134 5.56 -2.32 -7.44
C LEU A 134 5.88 -2.54 -8.92
N VAL A 135 5.04 -2.01 -9.80
CA VAL A 135 5.27 -1.99 -11.24
C VAL A 135 5.84 -0.62 -11.62
N GLY A 136 7.01 -0.63 -12.26
CA GLY A 136 7.69 0.58 -12.73
C GLY A 136 8.33 0.38 -14.09
N TYR A 137 8.84 1.46 -14.69
CA TYR A 137 9.54 1.37 -15.96
C TYR A 137 11.05 1.26 -15.75
N LYS A 138 11.71 0.62 -16.71
CA LYS A 138 13.16 0.54 -16.79
C LYS A 138 13.63 1.14 -18.11
N GLY A 139 14.44 2.19 -18.03
CA GLY A 139 15.18 2.68 -19.17
C GLY A 139 16.28 1.69 -19.58
N VAL A 140 16.19 1.18 -20.81
CA VAL A 140 17.16 0.24 -21.41
C VAL A 140 17.80 0.84 -22.67
N ALA A 141 18.93 0.26 -23.09
CA ALA A 141 19.59 0.54 -24.35
C ALA A 141 19.90 -0.78 -25.08
N VAL A 142 20.09 -0.71 -26.40
CA VAL A 142 20.55 -1.86 -27.20
C VAL A 142 22.05 -2.03 -27.00
N TYR A 143 22.48 -3.24 -26.66
CA TYR A 143 23.87 -3.59 -26.49
C TYR A 143 24.57 -3.65 -27.85
N THR A 144 25.72 -2.97 -27.92
CA THR A 144 26.62 -2.97 -29.08
C THR A 144 28.03 -3.31 -28.58
N GLY A 145 28.62 -4.38 -29.08
CA GLY A 145 29.96 -4.81 -28.68
C GLY A 145 30.18 -6.31 -28.84
N GLU A 146 31.35 -6.78 -28.44
CA GLU A 146 31.70 -8.20 -28.45
C GLU A 146 30.85 -8.99 -27.45
N ASP A 147 30.64 -10.26 -27.75
CA ASP A 147 29.97 -11.21 -26.87
C ASP A 147 30.71 -11.29 -25.53
N LYS A 148 29.95 -11.16 -24.44
CA LYS A 148 30.50 -11.25 -23.08
C LYS A 148 29.47 -11.83 -22.13
N THR A 149 29.85 -11.92 -20.87
CA THR A 149 28.95 -12.30 -19.78
C THR A 149 28.54 -11.06 -18.99
N ASP A 150 27.26 -10.93 -18.67
CA ASP A 150 26.75 -9.86 -17.82
C ASP A 150 27.11 -10.08 -16.33
N LYS A 151 26.81 -9.11 -15.46
CA LYS A 151 27.10 -9.20 -14.01
C LYS A 151 26.30 -10.28 -13.27
N MET A 152 25.29 -10.88 -13.91
CA MET A 152 24.51 -11.99 -13.39
C MET A 152 24.95 -13.35 -13.97
N GLY A 153 26.01 -13.39 -14.78
CA GLY A 153 26.52 -14.63 -15.36
C GLY A 153 25.81 -15.07 -16.65
N ARG A 154 24.98 -14.20 -17.26
CA ARG A 154 24.22 -14.51 -18.47
C ARG A 154 24.98 -14.11 -19.73
N PRO A 155 24.85 -14.85 -20.85
CA PRO A 155 25.41 -14.43 -22.11
C PRO A 155 24.76 -13.12 -22.57
N LEU A 156 25.61 -12.22 -23.07
CA LEU A 156 25.23 -10.92 -23.59
C LEU A 156 25.86 -10.74 -24.97
N SER A 157 25.01 -10.48 -25.95
CA SER A 157 25.33 -10.42 -27.37
C SER A 157 24.71 -9.19 -28.03
N GLU A 158 25.23 -8.79 -29.19
CA GLU A 158 24.73 -7.62 -29.91
C GLU A 158 23.21 -7.70 -30.17
N GLY A 159 22.49 -6.62 -29.88
CA GLY A 159 21.03 -6.56 -29.98
C GLY A 159 20.27 -6.81 -28.67
N ASP A 160 20.92 -7.35 -27.64
CA ASP A 160 20.32 -7.50 -26.31
C ASP A 160 20.01 -6.14 -25.66
N LEU A 161 18.96 -6.09 -24.84
CA LEU A 161 18.63 -4.92 -24.02
C LEU A 161 19.48 -4.94 -22.75
N VAL A 162 20.09 -3.81 -22.42
CA VAL A 162 20.93 -3.65 -21.22
C VAL A 162 20.57 -2.39 -20.46
N ASP A 163 21.02 -2.30 -19.21
CA ASP A 163 20.86 -1.08 -18.42
C ASP A 163 21.55 0.10 -19.13
N LYS A 164 20.83 1.22 -19.25
CA LYS A 164 21.20 2.36 -20.10
C LYS A 164 22.57 2.96 -19.79
N TRP A 165 23.00 2.93 -18.53
CA TRP A 165 24.19 3.67 -18.08
C TRP A 165 25.45 2.82 -18.03
N SER A 166 25.38 1.59 -17.51
CA SER A 166 26.56 0.74 -17.34
C SER A 166 26.67 -0.37 -18.37
N SER A 167 25.59 -0.68 -19.10
CA SER A 167 25.54 -1.78 -20.07
C SER A 167 26.13 -3.09 -19.52
N SER A 168 25.85 -3.36 -18.23
CA SER A 168 26.50 -4.41 -17.45
C SER A 168 25.52 -5.49 -16.97
N ILE A 169 24.22 -5.24 -17.06
CA ILE A 169 23.16 -6.20 -16.73
C ILE A 169 22.20 -6.29 -17.92
N ARG A 170 21.91 -7.50 -18.39
CA ARG A 170 20.90 -7.77 -19.42
C ARG A 170 19.48 -7.55 -18.88
N ASN A 171 18.62 -6.94 -19.68
CA ASN A 171 17.25 -6.54 -19.36
C ASN A 171 16.32 -6.88 -20.53
N ASN A 172 16.49 -8.04 -21.17
CA ASN A 172 15.58 -8.49 -22.22
C ASN A 172 14.18 -8.74 -21.64
N VAL A 173 13.18 -8.76 -22.52
CA VAL A 173 11.84 -9.21 -22.12
C VAL A 173 11.94 -10.63 -21.55
N ALA A 174 11.28 -10.88 -20.42
CA ALA A 174 11.33 -12.11 -19.62
C ALA A 174 12.65 -12.39 -18.86
N ASP A 175 13.63 -11.48 -18.88
CA ASP A 175 14.76 -11.58 -17.97
C ASP A 175 14.33 -11.30 -16.52
N GLU A 176 14.65 -12.22 -15.62
CA GLU A 176 14.58 -11.97 -14.18
C GLU A 176 15.90 -11.34 -13.70
N VAL A 177 15.81 -10.10 -13.20
CA VAL A 177 16.96 -9.34 -12.71
C VAL A 177 16.84 -9.20 -11.21
N THR A 178 17.84 -9.68 -10.47
CA THR A 178 17.85 -9.67 -9.01
C THR A 178 19.21 -9.23 -8.46
N MET A 179 19.20 -8.68 -7.24
CA MET A 179 20.42 -8.29 -6.53
C MET A 179 20.25 -8.58 -5.05
N ASN A 180 21.31 -9.08 -4.40
CA ASN A 180 21.30 -9.26 -2.95
C ASN A 180 21.13 -7.89 -2.27
N ARG A 181 20.18 -7.78 -1.34
CA ARG A 181 19.85 -6.52 -0.63
C ARG A 181 21.07 -5.83 -0.02
N ARG A 182 22.06 -6.58 0.48
CA ARG A 182 23.31 -6.03 1.06
C ARG A 182 24.24 -5.37 0.04
N LYS A 183 24.00 -5.56 -1.26
CA LYS A 183 24.74 -4.93 -2.37
C LYS A 183 24.02 -3.71 -2.95
N VAL A 184 22.87 -3.33 -2.38
CA VAL A 184 22.07 -2.19 -2.79
C VAL A 184 22.33 -1.04 -1.81
N SER A 185 22.59 0.15 -2.34
CA SER A 185 22.73 1.37 -1.56
C SER A 185 21.38 1.76 -0.95
N ASP A 186 21.43 2.17 0.31
CA ASP A 186 20.25 2.63 1.06
C ASP A 186 19.98 4.12 0.83
N ASN A 187 20.84 4.83 0.10
CA ASN A 187 20.74 6.27 -0.11
C ASN A 187 20.15 6.60 -1.48
N CYS A 188 18.86 6.89 -1.57
CA CYS A 188 18.22 7.24 -2.84
C CYS A 188 18.70 8.57 -3.44
N SER A 189 19.31 9.46 -2.63
CA SER A 189 19.90 10.72 -3.10
C SER A 189 21.19 10.50 -3.90
N GLU A 190 21.80 9.32 -3.82
CA GLU A 190 22.94 8.95 -4.65
C GLU A 190 22.45 8.34 -5.97
N GLY A 191 22.18 9.22 -6.93
CA GLY A 191 21.82 8.81 -8.28
C GLY A 191 22.84 7.83 -8.86
N CYS A 192 22.35 6.72 -9.44
CA CYS A 192 23.16 5.65 -10.02
C CYS A 192 24.09 4.92 -9.03
N ALA A 193 23.82 4.99 -7.71
CA ALA A 193 24.50 4.16 -6.72
C ALA A 193 24.27 2.66 -6.97
N ALA A 194 25.03 1.82 -6.28
CA ALA A 194 24.92 0.36 -6.38
C ALA A 194 23.47 -0.08 -6.12
N GLY A 195 22.85 -0.78 -7.07
CA GLY A 195 21.46 -1.20 -6.94
C GLY A 195 20.74 -1.35 -8.27
N LEU A 196 19.51 -1.84 -8.20
CA LEU A 196 18.58 -1.85 -9.32
C LEU A 196 17.63 -0.67 -9.15
N HIS A 197 17.65 0.23 -10.13
CA HIS A 197 16.81 1.43 -10.13
C HIS A 197 15.65 1.27 -11.11
N VAL A 198 14.46 1.66 -10.66
CA VAL A 198 13.20 1.69 -11.42
C VAL A 198 12.57 3.08 -11.27
N GLY A 199 11.84 3.55 -12.28
CA GLY A 199 11.26 4.91 -12.30
C GLY A 199 10.13 5.08 -13.29
#